data_AF-A0A5Q4YT41-F1
#
_entry.id   AF-A0A5Q4YT41-F1
#
_cell.length_a   1.000
_cell.length_b   1.000
_cell.length_c   1.000
_cell.angle_alpha   90.00
_cell.angle_beta   90.00
_cell.angle_gamma   90.00
#
_symmetry.space_group_name_H-M   'P 1'
#
loop_
_entity.id
_entity.type
_entity.pdbx_description
1 polymer ?
#
loop_
_entity_poly.entity_id
_entity_poly.type
_entity_poly.pdbx_seq_one_letter_code
_entity_poly.pdbx_strand_id
1 'polypeptide(L)'
;MATRTKRPSSRDIACIRIGFEHYLLDADKAMQVLKLMRESISCNRDFKGRRMLYIAGAEPDLELSMVKASEVVVPGSQLALDDMR
;
A
#
# COMPACT_ATOMS: atom_id res chain seq x y z
N MET A 1 -13.27 -2.70 -26.92
CA MET A 1 -13.09 -2.24 -25.53
C MET A 1 -11.66 -1.75 -25.39
N ALA A 2 -11.44 -0.44 -25.29
CA ALA A 2 -10.09 0.13 -25.20
C ALA A 2 -9.59 0.03 -23.75
N THR A 3 -8.57 -0.79 -23.49
CA THR A 3 -7.82 -0.76 -22.24
C THR A 3 -7.02 0.54 -22.19
N ARG A 4 -7.47 1.47 -21.33
CA ARG A 4 -6.83 2.78 -21.12
C ARG A 4 -5.48 2.56 -20.43
N THR A 5 -4.42 2.36 -21.22
CA THR A 5 -3.04 2.38 -20.75
C THR A 5 -2.73 3.81 -20.29
N LYS A 6 -2.93 4.07 -19.00
CA LYS A 6 -2.60 5.35 -18.36
C LYS A 6 -1.09 5.51 -18.50
N ARG A 7 -0.64 6.47 -19.32
CA ARG A 7 0.75 6.92 -19.35
C ARG A 7 1.25 7.10 -17.90
N PRO A 8 2.51 6.76 -17.57
CA PRO A 8 3.07 7.05 -16.26
C PRO A 8 3.20 8.57 -16.16
N SER A 9 2.11 9.25 -15.81
CA SER A 9 2.20 10.58 -15.22
C SER A 9 3.16 10.42 -14.05
N SER A 10 4.19 11.26 -14.01
CA SER A 10 5.08 11.52 -12.87
C SER A 10 4.29 11.64 -11.56
N ARG A 11 3.80 10.52 -11.05
CA ARG A 11 3.11 10.41 -9.78
C ARG A 11 4.20 10.03 -8.83
N ASP A 12 4.48 10.94 -7.92
CA ASP A 12 5.34 10.63 -6.79
C ASP A 12 4.78 9.37 -6.13
N ILE A 13 5.66 8.39 -5.94
CA ILE A 13 5.32 7.13 -5.27
C ILE A 13 5.72 7.31 -3.80
N ALA A 14 4.97 6.69 -2.91
CA ALA A 14 5.32 6.61 -1.51
C ALA A 14 5.27 5.15 -1.05
N CYS A 15 6.28 4.79 -0.26
CA CYS A 15 6.31 3.57 0.52
C CYS A 15 5.71 3.88 1.90
N ILE A 16 4.65 3.16 2.26
CA ILE A 16 4.08 3.19 3.61
C ILE A 16 4.46 1.90 4.33
N ARG A 17 4.98 2.04 5.55
CA ARG A 17 5.12 0.92 6.50
C ARG A 17 3.94 0.95 7.48
N ILE A 18 3.22 -0.15 7.58
CA ILE A 18 2.16 -0.36 8.58
C ILE A 18 2.57 -1.59 9.41
N GLY A 19 3.04 -1.37 10.63
CA GLY A 19 3.65 -2.44 11.43
C GLY A 19 4.88 -3.04 10.74
N PHE A 20 4.81 -4.31 10.36
CA PHE A 20 5.90 -5.06 9.71
C PHE A 20 5.77 -5.14 8.18
N GLU A 21 4.69 -4.61 7.61
CA GLU A 21 4.42 -4.70 6.18
C GLU A 21 4.71 -3.39 5.47
N HIS A 22 5.24 -3.49 4.25
CA HIS A 22 5.57 -2.36 3.39
C HIS A 22 4.69 -2.34 2.15
N TYR A 23 4.11 -1.18 1.86
CA TYR A 23 3.16 -0.98 0.76
C TYR A 23 3.62 0.17 -0.13
N LEU A 24 3.57 -0.02 -1.44
CA LEU A 24 3.84 1.03 -2.43
C LEU A 24 2.54 1.58 -2.99
N LEU A 25 2.36 2.90 -2.89
CA LEU A 25 1.15 3.62 -3.29
C LEU A 25 1.52 4.93 -4.00
N ASP A 26 0.59 5.47 -4.79
CA ASP A 26 0.69 6.87 -5.24
C ASP A 26 0.73 7.78 -4.00
N ALA A 27 1.55 8.84 -3.98
CA ALA A 27 1.73 9.72 -2.83
C ALA A 27 0.41 10.29 -2.28
N ASP A 28 -0.52 10.68 -3.16
CA ASP A 28 -1.84 11.18 -2.75
C ASP A 28 -2.64 10.13 -1.96
N LYS A 29 -2.61 8.87 -2.42
CA LYS A 29 -3.31 7.76 -1.75
C LYS A 29 -2.59 7.37 -0.47
N ALA A 30 -1.26 7.41 -0.49
CA ALA A 30 -0.45 7.15 0.68
C ALA A 30 -0.80 8.14 1.81
N MET A 31 -0.89 9.43 1.51
CA MET A 31 -1.30 10.42 2.51
C MET A 31 -2.72 10.18 3.05
N GLN A 32 -3.66 9.78 2.19
CA GLN A 32 -5.03 9.43 2.64
C GLN A 32 -5.02 8.23 3.59
N VAL A 33 -4.26 7.19 3.27
CA VAL A 33 -4.11 6.00 4.11
C VAL A 33 -3.48 6.37 5.45
N LEU A 34 -2.42 7.18 5.44
CA LEU A 34 -1.75 7.61 6.67
C LEU A 34 -2.70 8.42 7.57
N LYS A 35 -3.54 9.28 6.99
CA LYS A 35 -4.55 10.02 7.74
C LYS A 35 -5.58 9.09 8.39
N LEU A 36 -6.11 8.13 7.65
CA LEU A 36 -7.09 7.16 8.17
C LEU A 36 -6.49 6.26 9.25
N MET A 37 -5.24 5.83 9.06
CA MET A 37 -4.58 4.92 9.99
C MET A 37 -4.19 5.62 11.30
N ARG A 38 -3.88 6.92 11.28
CA ARG A 38 -3.68 7.73 12.50
C ARG A 38 -4.92 7.81 13.38
N GLU A 39 -6.11 7.73 12.81
CA GLU A 39 -7.38 7.72 13.55
C GLU A 39 -7.81 6.30 13.95
N SER A 40 -7.02 5.28 13.58
CA SER A 40 -7.33 3.87 13.79
C SER A 40 -6.53 3.26 14.95
N ILE A 41 -7.10 2.22 15.57
CA ILE A 41 -6.44 1.44 16.61
C ILE A 41 -6.30 0.01 16.10
N SER A 42 -5.14 -0.60 16.34
CA SER A 42 -4.93 -2.01 15.99
C SER A 42 -5.93 -2.90 16.76
N CYS A 43 -6.39 -4.00 16.16
CA CYS A 43 -7.23 -4.96 16.89
C CYS A 43 -6.72 -6.37 16.68
N ASN A 44 -6.65 -7.14 17.77
CA ASN A 44 -6.39 -8.56 17.71
C ASN A 44 -7.69 -9.35 17.79
N ARG A 45 -7.71 -10.47 17.08
CA ARG A 45 -8.87 -11.33 16.89
C ARG A 45 -8.72 -12.54 17.82
N ASP A 46 -9.49 -12.57 18.89
CA ASP A 46 -9.50 -13.70 19.83
C ASP A 46 -10.81 -14.49 19.70
N PHE A 47 -10.69 -15.80 19.46
CA PHE A 47 -11.84 -16.69 19.40
C PHE A 47 -11.98 -17.43 20.72
N LYS A 48 -12.83 -16.89 21.61
CA LYS A 48 -13.13 -17.52 22.90
C LYS A 48 -14.56 -18.04 22.95
N GLY A 49 -14.68 -19.35 23.23
CA GLY A 49 -15.94 -19.95 23.70
C GLY A 49 -17.14 -19.77 22.77
N ARG A 50 -16.94 -19.81 21.44
CA ARG A 50 -17.94 -19.63 20.36
C ARG A 50 -18.26 -18.20 19.96
N ARG A 51 -17.54 -17.19 20.44
CA ARG A 51 -17.69 -15.79 19.99
C ARG A 51 -16.37 -15.22 19.50
N MET A 52 -16.46 -14.42 18.44
CA MET A 52 -15.34 -13.64 17.95
C MET A 52 -15.25 -12.35 18.76
N LEU A 53 -14.13 -12.14 19.44
CA LEU A 53 -13.86 -10.90 20.17
C LEU A 53 -12.76 -10.11 19.45
N TYR A 54 -12.94 -8.80 19.40
CA TYR A 54 -11.96 -7.86 18.88
C TYR A 54 -11.36 -7.12 20.07
N ILE A 55 -10.09 -7.42 20.37
CA ILE A 55 -9.36 -6.80 21.47
C ILE A 55 -8.63 -5.60 20.89
N ALA A 56 -8.99 -4.39 21.35
CA ALA A 56 -8.29 -3.17 20.97
C ALA A 56 -6.83 -3.23 21.47
N GLY A 57 -5.90 -2.91 20.59
CA GLY A 57 -4.46 -2.83 20.85
C GLY A 57 -3.98 -1.40 20.93
N ALA A 58 -2.72 -1.19 20.58
CA ALA A 58 -2.09 0.13 20.54
C ALA A 58 -2.30 0.82 19.18
N GLU A 59 -1.90 2.09 19.09
CA GLU A 59 -1.76 2.78 17.81
C GLU A 59 -0.79 2.02 16.89
N PRO A 60 -1.13 1.86 15.60
CA PRO A 60 -0.25 1.23 14.64
C PRO A 60 0.99 2.10 14.40
N ASP A 61 2.15 1.45 14.28
CA ASP A 61 3.38 2.12 13.87
C ASP A 61 3.33 2.42 12.36
N LEU A 62 3.40 3.70 12.02
CA LEU A 62 3.19 4.23 10.68
C LEU A 62 4.39 5.06 10.23
N GLU A 63 5.02 4.63 9.15
CA GLU A 63 6.05 5.42 8.46
C GLU A 63 5.67 5.63 7.00
N LEU A 64 6.02 6.80 6.47
CA LEU A 64 5.85 7.14 5.07
C LEU A 64 7.18 7.66 4.54
N SER A 65 7.63 7.06 3.44
CA SER A 65 8.83 7.49 2.71
C SER A 65 8.46 7.75 1.26
N MET A 66 8.81 8.93 0.75
CA MET A 66 8.64 9.22 -0.67
C MET A 66 9.73 8.50 -1.47
N VAL A 67 9.33 7.83 -2.54
CA VAL A 67 10.20 7.03 -3.40
C VAL A 67 10.02 7.53 -4.83
N LYS A 68 11.13 7.70 -5.56
CA LYS A 68 11.03 8.07 -6.96
C LYS A 68 10.55 6.88 -7.77
N ALA A 69 9.74 7.12 -8.79
CA ALA A 69 9.28 6.05 -9.68
C ALA A 69 10.44 5.25 -10.31
N SER A 70 11.60 5.90 -10.51
CA SER A 70 12.82 5.27 -11.02
C SER A 70 13.50 4.29 -10.05
N GLU A 71 13.16 4.33 -8.76
CA GLU A 71 13.74 3.50 -7.70
C GLU A 71 12.89 2.25 -7.40
N VAL A 72 11.71 2.14 -8.02
CA VAL A 72 10.80 1.02 -7.82
C VAL A 72 11.06 -0.06 -8.87
N VAL A 73 11.63 -1.19 -8.43
CA VAL A 73 11.77 -2.39 -9.25
C VAL A 73 10.54 -3.27 -9.04
N VAL A 74 9.75 -3.46 -10.09
CA VAL A 74 8.65 -4.44 -10.11
C VAL A 74 9.19 -5.75 -10.69
N PRO A 75 9.58 -6.75 -9.87
CA PRO A 75 10.04 -8.02 -10.39
C PRO A 75 8.89 -8.70 -11.13
N GLY A 76 9.04 -8.89 -12.45
CA GLY A 76 8.05 -9.53 -13.32
C GLY A 76 7.49 -8.66 -14.46
N SER A 77 7.83 -7.37 -14.53
CA SER A 77 7.48 -6.48 -15.66
C SER A 77 8.45 -6.62 -16.84
N GLN A 78 8.72 -7.86 -17.27
CA GLN A 78 9.65 -8.13 -18.39
C GLN A 78 9.00 -8.81 -19.60
N LEU A 79 7.67 -8.85 -19.71
CA LEU A 79 6.97 -9.48 -20.84
C LEU A 79 5.76 -8.66 -21.30
N ALA A 80 6.00 -7.58 -22.06
CA ALA A 80 5.00 -7.00 -22.98
C ALA A 80 5.61 -6.01 -24.01
N LEU A 81 6.91 -6.13 -24.32
CA LEU A 81 7.59 -5.22 -25.27
C LEU A 81 8.20 -5.94 -26.49
N ASP A 82 7.87 -7.20 -26.73
CA ASP A 82 8.36 -7.97 -27.90
C ASP A 82 7.27 -8.41 -28.91
N ASP A 83 6.04 -7.89 -28.82
CA ASP A 83 4.96 -8.28 -29.76
C ASP A 83 4.56 -7.17 -30.76
N MET A 84 5.53 -6.39 -31.27
CA MET A 84 5.32 -5.54 -32.44
C MET A 84 6.54 -5.56 -33.37
N ARG A 85 6.75 -6.71 -34.02
CA ARG A 85 7.50 -6.79 -35.27
C ARG A 85 6.59 -7.20 -36.41
#